data_AF-A0A428V351-F1
#
_entry.id   AF-A0A428V351-F1
#
_cell.length_a   1.000
_cell.length_b   1.000
_cell.length_c   1.000
_cell.angle_alpha   90.00
_cell.angle_beta   90.00
_cell.angle_gamma   90.00
#
_symmetry.space_group_name_H-M   'P 1'
#
loop_
_entity.id
_entity.type
_entity.pdbx_description
1 polymer ?
#
loop_
_entity_poly.entity_id
_entity_poly.type
_entity_poly.pdbx_seq_one_letter_code
_entity_poly.pdbx_strand_id
1 'polypeptide(L)'
;MAISKALSLSILLAYAEARFGQEQVPVAAVQALGDAGFGDPGVAATIAGSIPGSLLAAASPCQKLTIADQIISELGNDQQVLDAAIGLVAAETNFNPFAVDVPFVCADPSLPATAELRGIVPLVDPAVGNSDVENANSATSKQTPFDATGLSQAEVMIAQGFGNFTAVGADGQQVALDGQDGAGAGAGGADDGAADDGAADDGAAGGDDAA
;
A
#
# COMPACT_ATOMS: atom_id res chain seq x y z
N MET A 1 14.10 -35.26 23.56
CA MET A 1 14.80 -34.57 22.45
C MET A 1 14.03 -34.50 21.13
N ALA A 2 12.99 -35.32 20.88
CA ALA A 2 12.18 -35.22 19.65
C ALA A 2 11.10 -34.12 19.71
N ILE A 3 10.47 -33.90 20.87
CA ILE A 3 9.37 -32.94 21.06
C ILE A 3 9.86 -31.49 20.92
N SER A 4 11.04 -31.16 21.46
CA SER A 4 11.61 -29.81 21.35
C SER A 4 12.00 -29.45 19.92
N LYS A 5 12.49 -30.42 19.13
CA LYS A 5 12.85 -30.22 17.71
C LYS A 5 11.61 -30.07 16.82
N ALA A 6 10.56 -30.86 17.09
CA ALA A 6 9.29 -30.74 16.37
C ALA A 6 8.62 -29.39 16.65
N LEU A 7 8.56 -28.96 17.91
CA LEU A 7 7.99 -27.66 18.28
C LEU A 7 8.77 -26.48 17.67
N SER A 8 10.10 -26.52 17.70
CA SER A 8 10.92 -25.49 17.05
C SER A 8 10.74 -25.48 15.54
N LEU A 9 10.58 -26.64 14.89
CA LEU A 9 10.34 -26.70 13.45
C LEU A 9 8.94 -26.18 13.09
N SER A 10 7.91 -26.48 13.90
CA SER A 10 6.56 -25.93 13.72
C SER A 10 6.53 -24.41 13.87
N ILE A 11 7.25 -23.87 14.86
CA ILE A 11 7.34 -22.41 15.05
C ILE A 11 8.10 -21.76 13.90
N LEU A 12 9.19 -22.38 13.43
CA LEU A 12 9.95 -21.86 12.28
C LEU A 12 9.16 -21.96 10.97
N LEU A 13 8.36 -23.01 10.77
CA LEU A 13 7.51 -23.17 9.60
C LEU A 13 6.34 -22.19 9.63
N ALA A 14 5.66 -22.04 10.76
CA ALA A 14 4.62 -21.03 10.95
C ALA A 14 5.18 -19.61 10.78
N TYR A 15 6.39 -19.35 11.27
CA TYR A 15 7.07 -18.05 11.06
C TYR A 15 7.46 -17.84 9.59
N ALA A 16 7.91 -18.89 8.88
CA ALA A 16 8.24 -18.82 7.46
C ALA A 16 6.99 -18.65 6.59
N GLU A 17 5.88 -19.33 6.89
CA GLU A 17 4.59 -19.16 6.22
C GLU A 17 3.99 -17.77 6.52
N ALA A 18 4.11 -17.28 7.75
CA ALA A 18 3.66 -15.94 8.10
C ALA A 18 4.50 -14.82 7.45
N ARG A 19 5.81 -15.04 7.20
CA ARG A 19 6.71 -14.02 6.63
C ARG A 19 6.92 -14.12 5.11
N PHE A 20 6.87 -15.31 4.53
CA PHE A 20 7.12 -15.55 3.10
C PHE A 20 5.94 -16.20 2.38
N GLY A 21 4.96 -16.73 3.11
CA GLY A 21 3.80 -17.40 2.50
C GLY A 21 2.92 -16.42 1.72
N GLN A 22 2.78 -15.19 2.20
CA GLN A 22 1.95 -14.18 1.54
C GLN A 22 2.55 -13.67 0.23
N GLU A 23 3.87 -13.61 0.09
CA GLU A 23 4.52 -13.21 -1.17
C GLU A 23 4.40 -14.30 -2.24
N GLN A 24 4.33 -15.57 -1.84
CA GLN A 24 4.19 -16.70 -2.77
C GLN A 24 2.75 -16.88 -3.26
N VAL A 25 1.74 -16.36 -2.55
CA VAL A 25 0.34 -16.49 -2.95
C VAL A 25 0.08 -15.79 -4.30
N PRO A 26 0.43 -14.49 -4.50
CA PRO A 26 0.27 -13.84 -5.80
C PRO A 26 1.20 -14.44 -6.88
N VAL A 27 2.41 -14.88 -6.52
CA VAL A 27 3.33 -15.56 -7.46
C VAL A 27 2.69 -16.82 -8.02
N ALA A 28 2.20 -17.71 -7.15
CA ALA A 28 1.57 -18.96 -7.54
C ALA A 28 0.28 -18.71 -8.34
N ALA A 29 -0.53 -17.70 -7.96
CA ALA A 29 -1.74 -17.33 -8.68
C ALA A 29 -1.42 -16.92 -10.13
N VAL A 30 -0.41 -16.07 -10.35
CA VAL A 30 -0.02 -15.64 -11.70
C VAL A 30 0.66 -16.75 -12.49
N GLN A 31 1.47 -17.60 -11.86
CA GLN A 31 2.03 -18.79 -12.51
C GLN A 31 0.93 -19.72 -13.04
N ALA A 32 -0.10 -19.96 -12.23
CA ALA A 32 -1.24 -20.79 -12.61
C ALA A 32 -2.00 -20.25 -13.83
N LEU A 33 -2.01 -18.93 -14.05
CA LEU A 33 -2.59 -18.34 -15.26
C LEU A 33 -1.80 -18.74 -16.51
N GLY A 34 -0.47 -18.75 -16.43
CA GLY A 34 0.37 -19.24 -17.54
C GLY A 34 0.10 -20.71 -17.86
N ASP A 35 -0.01 -21.55 -16.83
CA ASP A 35 -0.34 -22.98 -16.98
C ASP A 35 -1.75 -23.19 -17.57
N ALA A 36 -2.68 -22.27 -17.29
CA ALA A 36 -4.03 -22.26 -17.84
C ALA A 36 -4.10 -21.69 -19.28
N GLY A 37 -2.99 -21.17 -19.81
CA GLY A 37 -2.88 -20.68 -21.19
C GLY A 37 -3.25 -19.21 -21.39
N PHE A 38 -3.27 -18.40 -20.32
CA PHE A 38 -3.45 -16.95 -20.43
C PHE A 38 -2.15 -16.26 -20.87
N GLY A 39 -2.27 -15.32 -21.80
CA GLY A 39 -1.15 -14.53 -22.35
C GLY A 39 -0.20 -15.31 -23.27
N ASP A 40 0.84 -14.62 -23.76
CA ASP A 40 1.87 -15.23 -24.59
C ASP A 40 2.80 -16.15 -23.76
N PRO A 41 3.44 -17.16 -24.40
CA PRO A 41 4.35 -18.07 -23.70
C PRO A 41 5.46 -17.35 -22.93
N GLY A 42 5.51 -17.59 -21.62
CA GLY A 42 6.52 -17.03 -20.72
C GLY A 42 6.13 -15.70 -20.05
N VAL A 43 5.11 -15.00 -20.53
CA VAL A 43 4.68 -13.70 -19.98
C VAL A 43 4.25 -13.84 -18.52
N ALA A 44 3.31 -14.75 -18.23
CA ALA A 44 2.86 -15.00 -16.86
C ALA A 44 4.01 -15.39 -15.92
N ALA A 45 4.98 -16.18 -16.40
CA ALA A 45 6.16 -16.55 -15.62
C ALA A 45 7.09 -15.35 -15.34
N THR A 46 7.26 -14.44 -16.31
CA THR A 46 8.02 -13.20 -16.15
C THR A 46 7.35 -12.26 -15.14
N ILE A 47 6.03 -12.07 -15.24
CA ILE A 47 5.25 -11.28 -14.28
C ILE A 47 5.34 -11.89 -12.88
N ALA A 48 5.10 -13.20 -12.75
CA ALA A 48 5.21 -13.87 -11.46
C ALA A 48 6.61 -13.76 -10.84
N GLY A 49 7.66 -13.76 -11.66
CA GLY A 49 9.04 -13.57 -11.20
C GLY A 49 9.35 -12.15 -10.69
N SER A 50 8.58 -11.14 -11.10
CA SER A 50 8.78 -9.75 -10.66
C SER A 50 8.06 -9.43 -9.34
N ILE A 51 6.98 -10.15 -9.04
CA ILE A 51 6.12 -9.94 -7.86
C ILE A 51 6.90 -9.88 -6.55
N PRO A 52 7.81 -10.83 -6.21
CA PRO A 52 8.51 -10.79 -4.93
C PRO A 52 9.26 -9.47 -4.73
N GLY A 53 9.88 -8.95 -5.80
CA GLY A 53 10.60 -7.68 -5.76
C GLY A 53 9.72 -6.46 -5.48
N SER A 54 8.40 -6.56 -5.69
CA SER A 54 7.42 -5.49 -5.42
C SER A 54 6.75 -5.57 -4.05
N LEU A 55 6.91 -6.70 -3.35
CA LEU A 55 6.33 -6.95 -2.03
C LEU A 55 7.33 -6.76 -0.89
N LEU A 56 8.57 -6.37 -1.18
CA LEU A 56 9.58 -6.05 -0.17
C LEU A 56 9.47 -4.60 0.33
N ALA A 57 9.85 -4.33 1.58
CA ALA A 57 9.84 -2.97 2.15
C ALA A 57 10.59 -1.91 1.34
N ALA A 58 11.67 -2.27 0.67
CA ALA A 58 12.47 -1.34 -0.13
C ALA A 58 11.92 -1.13 -1.55
N ALA A 59 10.85 -1.85 -1.91
CA ALA A 59 10.20 -1.72 -3.20
C ALA A 59 9.29 -0.49 -3.23
N SER A 60 9.06 0.04 -4.43
CA SER A 60 8.02 1.05 -4.60
C SER A 60 6.64 0.41 -4.42
N PRO A 61 5.79 0.90 -3.49
CA PRO A 61 4.44 0.38 -3.34
C PRO A 61 3.58 0.68 -4.57
N CYS A 62 3.92 1.71 -5.36
CA CYS A 62 3.25 1.99 -6.63
C CYS A 62 3.59 0.97 -7.71
N GLN A 63 4.80 0.40 -7.69
CA GLN A 63 5.20 -0.64 -8.65
C GLN A 63 4.34 -1.90 -8.50
N LYS A 64 3.92 -2.25 -7.27
CA LYS A 64 2.96 -3.34 -7.02
C LYS A 64 1.67 -3.15 -7.82
N LEU A 65 1.12 -1.93 -7.82
CA LEU A 65 -0.11 -1.59 -8.54
C LEU A 65 0.11 -1.64 -10.06
N THR A 66 1.26 -1.16 -10.54
CA THR A 66 1.63 -1.28 -11.96
C THR A 66 1.76 -2.74 -12.41
N ILE A 67 2.31 -3.63 -11.58
CA ILE A 67 2.37 -5.06 -11.90
C ILE A 67 0.97 -5.66 -11.93
N ALA A 68 0.07 -5.24 -11.04
CA ALA A 68 -1.32 -5.69 -11.07
C ALA A 68 -2.05 -5.24 -12.36
N ASP A 69 -1.80 -4.01 -12.83
CA ASP A 69 -2.26 -3.57 -14.15
C ASP A 69 -1.63 -4.38 -15.29
N GLN A 70 -0.35 -4.76 -15.15
CA GLN A 70 0.36 -5.57 -16.13
C GLN A 70 -0.26 -6.97 -16.26
N ILE A 71 -0.66 -7.59 -15.15
CA ILE A 71 -1.38 -8.89 -15.15
C ILE A 71 -2.60 -8.81 -16.08
N ILE A 72 -3.42 -7.77 -15.96
CA ILE A 72 -4.64 -7.62 -16.77
C ILE A 72 -4.31 -7.27 -18.22
N SER A 73 -3.40 -6.33 -18.43
CA SER A 73 -3.08 -5.86 -19.79
C SER A 73 -2.36 -6.89 -20.65
N GLU A 74 -1.57 -7.80 -20.06
CA GLU A 74 -0.80 -8.81 -20.80
C GLU A 74 -1.42 -10.20 -20.77
N LEU A 75 -2.20 -10.56 -19.74
CA LEU A 75 -2.82 -11.89 -19.62
C LEU A 75 -4.31 -11.90 -19.95
N GLY A 76 -4.94 -10.72 -20.08
CA GLY A 76 -6.34 -10.56 -20.46
C GLY A 76 -7.25 -10.15 -19.30
N ASN A 77 -8.56 -10.12 -19.56
CA ASN A 77 -9.57 -9.62 -18.62
C ASN A 77 -10.54 -10.70 -18.12
N ASP A 78 -10.15 -11.97 -18.25
CA ASP A 78 -10.90 -13.08 -17.65
C ASP A 78 -10.94 -12.96 -16.12
N GLN A 79 -12.01 -13.46 -15.51
CA GLN A 79 -12.19 -13.36 -14.05
C GLN A 79 -11.00 -13.94 -13.27
N GLN A 80 -10.38 -15.01 -13.76
CA GLN A 80 -9.20 -15.60 -13.10
C GLN A 80 -8.00 -14.65 -13.12
N VAL A 81 -7.81 -13.90 -14.21
CA VAL A 81 -6.75 -12.90 -14.34
C VAL A 81 -7.02 -11.72 -13.40
N LEU A 82 -8.28 -11.27 -13.36
CA LEU A 82 -8.72 -10.24 -12.44
C LEU A 82 -8.53 -10.67 -10.98
N ASP A 83 -8.91 -11.89 -10.60
CA ASP A 83 -8.75 -12.42 -9.24
C ASP A 83 -7.28 -12.48 -8.81
N ALA A 84 -6.37 -12.84 -9.73
CA ALA A 84 -4.93 -12.83 -9.46
C ALA A 84 -4.40 -11.41 -9.27
N ALA A 85 -4.84 -10.45 -10.11
CA ALA A 85 -4.46 -9.04 -9.97
C ALA A 85 -5.00 -8.43 -8.66
N ILE A 86 -6.26 -8.70 -8.30
CA ILE A 86 -6.85 -8.33 -7.00
C ILE A 86 -6.03 -8.93 -5.86
N GLY A 87 -5.64 -10.20 -5.98
CA GLY A 87 -4.78 -10.88 -5.02
C GLY A 87 -3.45 -10.17 -4.79
N LEU A 88 -2.83 -9.65 -5.86
CA LEU A 88 -1.58 -8.87 -5.77
C LEU A 88 -1.80 -7.49 -5.15
N VAL A 89 -2.85 -6.76 -5.54
CA VAL A 89 -3.15 -5.43 -4.98
C VAL A 89 -3.40 -5.52 -3.47
N ALA A 90 -4.17 -6.53 -3.05
CA ALA A 90 -4.52 -6.78 -1.67
C ALA A 90 -3.39 -7.44 -0.85
N ALA A 91 -2.32 -7.89 -1.50
CA ALA A 91 -1.20 -8.53 -0.81
C ALA A 91 -0.49 -7.53 0.11
N GLU A 92 -0.14 -8.04 1.30
CA GLU A 92 0.68 -7.33 2.27
C GLU A 92 2.09 -7.11 1.72
N THR A 93 2.62 -5.90 1.93
CA THR A 93 4.04 -5.64 1.70
C THR A 93 4.83 -6.14 2.91
N ASN A 94 5.72 -7.10 2.68
CA ASN A 94 6.60 -7.66 3.69
C ASN A 94 7.66 -6.62 4.10
N PHE A 95 7.61 -6.18 5.35
CA PHE A 95 8.62 -5.29 5.91
C PHE A 95 9.27 -5.85 7.17
N ASN A 96 10.49 -5.37 7.44
CA ASN A 96 11.22 -5.73 8.63
C ASN A 96 10.77 -4.81 9.79
N PRO A 97 10.02 -5.33 10.79
CA PRO A 97 9.53 -4.54 11.92
C PRO A 97 10.64 -4.04 12.84
N PHE A 98 11.91 -4.42 12.62
CA PHE A 98 13.06 -3.84 13.31
C PHE A 98 13.65 -2.60 12.62
N ALA A 99 13.19 -2.30 11.41
CA ALA A 99 13.69 -1.17 10.60
C ALA A 99 12.62 -0.13 10.31
N VAL A 100 11.36 -0.57 10.14
CA VAL A 100 10.20 0.29 9.92
C VAL A 100 9.01 -0.31 10.67
N ASP A 101 8.20 0.54 11.30
CA ASP A 101 7.08 0.10 12.15
C ASP A 101 5.73 0.10 11.43
N VAL A 102 5.69 0.62 10.20
CA VAL A 102 4.48 0.80 9.39
C VAL A 102 4.76 0.43 7.92
N PRO A 103 3.74 -0.01 7.16
CA PRO A 103 3.89 -0.32 5.75
C PRO A 103 4.04 0.93 4.89
N PHE A 104 4.54 0.76 3.67
CA PHE A 104 4.53 1.79 2.63
C PHE A 104 3.35 1.57 1.68
N VAL A 105 2.66 2.66 1.31
CA VAL A 105 1.46 2.61 0.47
C VAL A 105 1.57 3.63 -0.66
N CYS A 106 1.09 3.27 -1.85
CA CYS A 106 1.15 4.15 -3.01
C CYS A 106 0.20 5.36 -2.86
N ALA A 107 0.76 6.55 -3.06
CA ALA A 107 0.07 7.83 -3.02
C ALA A 107 -0.24 8.41 -4.42
N ASP A 108 0.00 7.65 -5.49
CA ASP A 108 -0.32 8.09 -6.86
C ASP A 108 -1.80 7.84 -7.17
N PRO A 109 -2.61 8.90 -7.40
CA PRO A 109 -4.04 8.75 -7.68
C PRO A 109 -4.33 8.18 -9.08
N SER A 110 -3.34 8.12 -9.97
CA SER A 110 -3.47 7.48 -11.28
C SER A 110 -3.36 5.95 -11.23
N LEU A 111 -2.93 5.39 -10.09
CA LEU A 111 -2.72 3.95 -9.91
C LEU A 111 -3.69 3.33 -8.88
N PRO A 112 -4.13 2.06 -9.10
CA PRO A 112 -3.99 1.32 -10.34
C PRO A 112 -4.79 1.97 -11.48
N ALA A 113 -4.30 1.81 -12.71
CA ALA A 113 -4.94 2.35 -13.90
C ALA A 113 -6.21 1.57 -14.28
N THR A 114 -6.25 0.28 -13.94
CA THR A 114 -7.41 -0.59 -14.19
C THR A 114 -8.51 -0.28 -13.19
N ALA A 115 -9.70 0.07 -13.69
CA ALA A 115 -10.83 0.53 -12.88
C ALA A 115 -11.29 -0.51 -11.85
N GLU A 116 -11.29 -1.79 -12.23
CA GLU A 116 -11.68 -2.92 -11.39
C GLU A 116 -10.73 -3.15 -10.20
N LEU A 117 -9.50 -2.62 -10.27
CA LEU A 117 -8.52 -2.72 -9.19
C LEU A 117 -8.53 -1.52 -8.25
N ARG A 118 -9.18 -0.42 -8.63
CA ARG A 118 -9.23 0.80 -7.81
C ARG A 118 -10.11 0.57 -6.59
N GLY A 119 -9.70 1.15 -5.46
CA GLY A 119 -10.43 1.02 -4.20
C GLY A 119 -10.15 -0.26 -3.42
N ILE A 120 -9.23 -1.09 -3.90
CA ILE A 120 -8.73 -2.27 -3.17
C ILE A 120 -7.56 -1.84 -2.29
N VAL A 121 -7.63 -2.21 -1.02
CA VAL A 121 -6.61 -1.87 -0.02
C VAL A 121 -5.84 -3.11 0.43
N PRO A 122 -4.53 -2.97 0.73
CA PRO A 122 -3.69 -4.10 1.08
C PRO A 122 -3.92 -4.58 2.50
N LEU A 123 -3.58 -5.84 2.76
CA LEU A 123 -3.36 -6.32 4.11
C LEU A 123 -2.15 -5.59 4.74
N VAL A 124 -2.12 -5.56 6.07
CA VAL A 124 -1.02 -5.01 6.87
C VAL A 124 -0.63 -5.97 8.01
N ASP A 125 0.66 -5.98 8.38
CA ASP A 125 1.20 -6.84 9.45
C ASP A 125 0.35 -6.64 10.74
N PRO A 126 -0.17 -7.71 11.37
CA PRO A 126 -0.97 -7.60 12.60
C PRO A 126 -0.28 -6.86 13.75
N ALA A 127 1.06 -6.71 13.72
CA ALA A 127 1.80 -5.91 14.68
C ALA A 127 1.65 -4.38 14.47
N VAL A 128 1.16 -3.94 13.31
CA VAL A 128 0.87 -2.53 13.02
C VAL A 128 -0.35 -2.10 13.83
N GLY A 129 -0.28 -0.94 14.47
CA GLY A 129 -1.42 -0.36 15.19
C GLY A 129 -2.63 -0.20 14.26
N ASN A 130 -3.82 -0.58 14.74
CA ASN A 130 -5.08 -0.58 13.98
C ASN A 130 -5.12 -1.51 12.75
N SER A 131 -4.21 -2.49 12.66
CA SER A 131 -4.18 -3.50 11.59
C SER A 131 -5.49 -4.29 11.44
N ASP A 132 -6.22 -4.54 12.53
CA ASP A 132 -7.52 -5.23 12.48
C ASP A 132 -8.56 -4.49 11.61
N VAL A 133 -8.56 -3.15 11.65
CA VAL A 133 -9.45 -2.31 10.83
C VAL A 133 -9.07 -2.47 9.37
N GLU A 134 -7.78 -2.33 9.05
CA GLU A 134 -7.32 -2.38 7.67
C GLU A 134 -7.42 -3.78 7.07
N ASN A 135 -7.17 -4.83 7.84
CA ASN A 135 -7.32 -6.19 7.36
C ASN A 135 -8.80 -6.55 7.12
N ALA A 136 -9.74 -5.96 7.86
CA ALA A 136 -11.17 -6.05 7.56
C ALA A 136 -11.55 -5.24 6.31
N ASN A 137 -10.97 -4.05 6.12
CA ASN A 137 -11.14 -3.24 4.92
C ASN A 137 -10.62 -3.96 3.68
N SER A 138 -9.43 -4.58 3.74
CA SER A 138 -8.85 -5.36 2.66
C SER A 138 -9.76 -6.53 2.26
N ALA A 139 -10.25 -7.30 3.24
CA ALA A 139 -11.20 -8.38 2.99
C ALA A 139 -12.50 -7.90 2.32
N THR A 140 -13.01 -6.73 2.72
CA THR A 140 -14.20 -6.11 2.13
C THR A 140 -13.92 -5.64 0.70
N SER A 141 -12.83 -4.90 0.49
CA SER A 141 -12.47 -4.28 -0.77
C SER A 141 -12.18 -5.27 -1.90
N LYS A 142 -11.66 -6.46 -1.56
CA LYS A 142 -11.50 -7.57 -2.52
C LYS A 142 -12.81 -8.02 -3.15
N GLN A 143 -13.91 -7.91 -2.41
CA GLN A 143 -15.24 -8.34 -2.84
C GLN A 143 -16.03 -7.18 -3.43
N THR A 144 -15.85 -5.99 -2.88
CA THR A 144 -16.52 -4.76 -3.29
C THR A 144 -15.55 -3.61 -3.08
N PRO A 145 -14.81 -3.23 -4.14
CA PRO A 145 -13.84 -2.15 -4.02
C PRO A 145 -14.50 -0.86 -3.55
N PHE A 146 -13.78 -0.10 -2.73
CA PHE A 146 -14.25 1.18 -2.23
C PHE A 146 -14.30 2.22 -3.35
N ASP A 147 -15.08 3.28 -3.17
CA ASP A 147 -15.01 4.42 -4.08
C ASP A 147 -13.64 5.08 -3.95
N ALA A 148 -12.89 5.08 -5.06
CA ALA A 148 -11.54 5.63 -5.16
C ALA A 148 -11.47 6.71 -6.25
N THR A 149 -12.60 7.35 -6.56
CA THR A 149 -12.67 8.40 -7.57
C THR A 149 -11.76 9.57 -7.18
N GLY A 150 -10.67 9.74 -7.92
CA GLY A 150 -9.66 10.77 -7.66
C GLY A 150 -8.75 10.49 -6.47
N LEU A 151 -8.84 9.30 -5.85
CA LEU A 151 -8.04 8.91 -4.69
C LEU A 151 -6.96 7.90 -5.07
N SER A 152 -5.79 8.02 -4.45
CA SER A 152 -4.76 6.99 -4.39
C SER A 152 -5.12 5.86 -3.43
N GLN A 153 -4.41 4.72 -3.49
CA GLN A 153 -4.62 3.63 -2.54
C GLN A 153 -4.43 4.10 -1.09
N ALA A 154 -3.44 4.96 -0.83
CA ALA A 154 -3.20 5.58 0.46
C ALA A 154 -4.40 6.40 0.95
N GLU A 155 -4.97 7.26 0.10
CA GLU A 155 -6.13 8.08 0.45
C GLU A 155 -7.39 7.23 0.66
N VAL A 156 -7.55 6.12 -0.05
CA VAL A 156 -8.63 5.16 0.21
C VAL A 156 -8.48 4.56 1.61
N MET A 157 -7.28 4.13 2.00
CA MET A 157 -7.03 3.59 3.35
C MET A 157 -7.39 4.61 4.44
N ILE A 158 -6.97 5.87 4.26
CA ILE A 158 -7.32 6.97 5.17
C ILE A 158 -8.84 7.16 5.22
N ALA A 159 -9.52 7.17 4.07
CA ALA A 159 -10.98 7.30 4.01
C ALA A 159 -11.71 6.15 4.70
N GLN A 160 -11.09 4.97 4.79
CA GLN A 160 -11.61 3.80 5.53
C GLN A 160 -11.12 3.73 6.98
N GLY A 161 -10.50 4.79 7.49
CA GLY A 161 -10.13 4.94 8.90
C GLY A 161 -8.79 4.32 9.28
N PHE A 162 -7.92 4.02 8.32
CA PHE A 162 -6.56 3.55 8.59
C PHE A 162 -5.54 4.56 8.08
N GLY A 163 -4.79 5.19 9.00
CA GLY A 163 -3.74 6.16 8.68
C GLY A 163 -2.33 5.69 9.01
N ASN A 164 -2.15 4.48 9.56
CA ASN A 164 -0.88 4.04 10.14
C ASN A 164 0.06 3.41 9.09
N PHE A 165 0.55 4.24 8.17
CA PHE A 165 1.42 3.86 7.06
C PHE A 165 2.26 5.07 6.60
N THR A 166 3.27 4.81 5.77
CA THR A 166 4.02 5.84 5.05
C THR A 166 3.52 5.92 3.60
N ALA A 167 3.11 7.10 3.13
CA ALA A 167 2.67 7.27 1.76
C ALA A 167 3.86 7.54 0.84
N VAL A 168 3.89 6.94 -0.34
CA VAL A 168 4.99 7.06 -1.29
C VAL A 168 4.45 7.36 -2.68
N GLY A 169 4.96 8.42 -3.32
CA GLY A 169 4.61 8.78 -4.68
C GLY A 169 5.25 7.85 -5.72
N ALA A 170 4.84 8.00 -6.99
CA ALA A 170 5.42 7.22 -8.09
C ALA A 170 6.91 7.49 -8.33
N ASP A 171 7.42 8.63 -7.87
CA ASP A 171 8.84 9.01 -7.89
C ASP A 171 9.65 8.36 -6.74
N GLY A 172 8.99 7.58 -5.88
CA GLY A 172 9.59 6.92 -4.71
C GLY A 172 9.81 7.85 -3.53
N GLN A 173 9.36 9.11 -3.59
CA GLN A 173 9.45 10.04 -2.46
C GLN A 173 8.29 9.84 -1.49
N GLN A 174 8.54 10.07 -0.21
CA GLN A 174 7.48 10.08 0.80
C GLN A 174 6.58 11.31 0.60
N VAL A 175 5.28 11.11 0.73
CA VAL A 175 4.26 12.15 0.60
C VAL A 175 3.50 12.25 1.92
N ALA A 176 3.28 13.47 2.41
CA ALA A 176 2.41 13.71 3.55
C ALA A 176 0.96 13.82 3.06
N LEU A 177 0.05 13.06 3.67
CA LEU A 177 -1.38 13.08 3.37
C LEU A 177 -2.17 13.47 4.61
N ASP A 178 -3.23 14.24 4.42
CA ASP A 178 -4.16 14.60 5.50
C ASP A 178 -4.84 13.34 6.04
N GLY A 179 -4.82 13.14 7.37
CA GLY A 179 -5.42 11.96 8.02
C GLY A 179 -4.49 10.74 8.14
N GLN A 180 -3.23 10.85 7.72
CA GLN A 180 -2.19 9.86 8.04
C GLN A 180 -1.71 10.02 9.49
N ASP A 181 -1.61 8.90 10.21
CA ASP A 181 -1.10 8.86 11.58
C ASP A 181 0.41 9.11 11.55
N GLY A 182 0.88 10.12 12.30
CA GLY A 182 2.31 10.39 12.43
C GLY A 182 2.96 11.02 11.20
N ALA A 183 2.23 11.83 10.41
CA ALA A 183 2.79 12.72 9.39
C ALA A 183 3.82 13.70 10.00
N GLY A 184 5.04 13.23 10.24
CA GLY A 184 6.06 13.99 10.93
C GLY A 184 7.28 13.16 11.30
N ALA A 185 8.08 12.73 10.31
CA ALA A 185 9.54 12.88 10.31
C ALA A 185 10.20 12.12 9.15
N GLY A 186 10.57 12.85 8.09
CA GLY A 186 11.76 12.48 7.31
C GLY A 186 11.67 12.56 5.78
N ALA A 187 11.63 13.77 5.22
CA ALA A 187 12.48 14.16 4.08
C ALA A 187 12.33 15.66 3.75
N GLY A 188 13.44 16.42 3.82
CA GLY A 188 13.62 17.63 3.01
C GLY A 188 13.18 18.97 3.60
N GLY A 189 13.75 19.37 4.74
CA GLY A 189 13.96 20.80 4.97
C GLY A 189 14.95 21.34 3.93
N ALA A 190 14.43 21.95 2.87
CA ALA A 190 15.11 22.97 2.11
C ALA A 190 14.29 24.25 2.27
N ASP A 191 14.82 25.17 3.08
CA ASP A 191 14.45 26.58 3.10
C ASP A 191 14.39 27.14 1.67
N ASP A 192 13.37 27.93 1.38
CA ASP A 192 13.56 29.23 0.74
C ASP A 192 12.47 30.19 1.24
N GLY A 193 12.95 31.23 1.90
CA GLY A 193 12.14 32.12 2.72
C GLY A 193 11.19 33.04 1.96
N ALA A 194 10.13 33.41 2.67
CA ALA A 194 9.56 34.74 2.60
C ALA A 194 9.40 35.24 4.04
N ALA A 195 10.41 35.96 4.51
CA ALA A 195 10.21 37.00 5.49
C ALA A 195 9.26 38.03 4.89
N ASP A 196 8.09 38.22 5.51
CA ASP A 196 7.33 39.46 5.39
C ASP A 196 6.99 39.95 6.80
N ASP A 197 8.02 40.44 7.47
CA ASP A 197 7.89 41.35 8.57
C ASP A 197 7.58 42.74 8.00
N GLY A 198 6.31 43.15 8.07
CA GLY A 198 5.96 44.56 8.17
C GLY A 198 4.71 45.03 7.43
N ALA A 199 3.55 44.88 8.07
CA ALA A 199 2.53 45.91 8.01
C ALA A 199 1.84 46.04 9.37
N ALA A 200 2.32 47.02 10.15
CA ALA A 200 1.61 47.57 11.28
C ALA A 200 0.28 48.20 10.80
N ASP A 201 -0.83 47.83 11.43
CA ASP A 201 -2.06 48.63 11.44
C ASP A 201 -2.59 48.71 12.87
N ASP A 202 -1.83 49.42 13.72
CA ASP A 202 -2.34 49.90 15.00
C ASP A 202 -3.13 51.19 14.74
N GLY A 203 -4.32 51.02 14.15
CA GLY A 203 -5.28 52.07 13.82
C GLY A 203 -6.56 51.99 14.66
N ALA A 204 -6.48 51.68 15.96
CA ALA A 204 -7.65 51.69 16.85
C ALA A 204 -7.98 53.12 17.31
N ALA A 205 -8.66 53.89 16.46
CA ALA A 205 -9.45 55.05 16.86
C ALA A 205 -10.93 54.66 16.93
N GLY A 206 -11.40 54.33 18.14
CA GLY A 206 -12.81 54.06 18.44
C GLY A 206 -13.16 54.71 19.77
N GLY A 207 -14.01 55.74 19.71
CA GLY A 207 -14.26 56.70 20.78
C GLY A 207 -14.93 56.13 22.04
N ASP A 208 -14.48 56.66 23.17
CA ASP A 208 -15.20 56.62 24.44
C ASP A 208 -16.41 57.57 24.37
N ASP A 209 -17.60 57.00 24.28
CA ASP A 209 -18.87 57.64 24.65
C ASP A 209 -19.62 56.69 25.59
N ALA A 210 -19.57 56.93 26.90
CA ALA A 210 -20.70 56.71 27.83
C ALA A 210 -20.39 57.13 29.29
N ALA A 211 -21.29 58.01 29.78
CA ALA A 211 -21.67 58.31 31.17
C ALA A 211 -21.10 59.58 31.82
#